data_AF-A0A6V8D3Q1-F1
#
_entry.id   AF-A0A6V8D3Q1-F1
#
_cell.length_a   1.000
_cell.length_b   1.000
_cell.length_c   1.000
_cell.angle_alpha   90.00
_cell.angle_beta   90.00
_cell.angle_gamma   90.00
#
_symmetry.space_group_name_H-M   'P 1'
#
loop_
_entity.id
_entity.type
_entity.pdbx_description
1 polymer ?
#
loop_
_entity_poly.entity_id
_entity_poly.type
_entity_poly.pdbx_seq_one_letter_code
_entity_poly.pdbx_strand_id
1 'polypeptide(L)'
;MNENRNDLTGEVLAYEAIHGAGCAVVHLNPTPSGAGDKEYDEDEVEVFSGERGVLDNIVSIEAEKTPTASDSGPELWDPTNAEGSVNTDAAPKPVGAYPHARRVGDLLYLSGVGPRQPGTNAIPGGPIHDGEGKSLDYDIKAQTHAVIDNISRILEEAGSSIDNVLDVTSFLIDMDRDFKGYNEVWAETLGKVGPTRTTLAIRALPTPIAVEMKVIAKV
;
A
#
# COMPACT_ATOMS: atom_id res chain seq x y z
N MET A 1 10.48 8.95 -41.44
CA MET A 1 9.95 10.09 -40.65
C MET A 1 8.45 10.06 -40.86
N ASN A 2 7.70 9.49 -39.92
CA ASN A 2 6.30 9.16 -40.15
C ASN A 2 5.44 10.43 -40.05
N GLU A 3 4.55 10.62 -41.02
CA GLU A 3 3.66 11.77 -41.21
C GLU A 3 2.46 11.78 -40.24
N ASN A 4 2.61 11.19 -39.05
CA ASN A 4 1.54 11.07 -38.06
C ASN A 4 1.70 12.13 -36.97
N ARG A 5 1.32 13.37 -37.26
CA ARG A 5 1.20 14.41 -36.24
C ARG A 5 -0.24 14.54 -35.81
N ASN A 6 -0.50 14.38 -34.51
CA ASN A 6 -1.64 15.01 -33.87
C ASN A 6 -1.40 16.52 -33.90
N ASP A 7 -1.72 17.16 -35.02
CA ASP A 7 -1.61 18.61 -35.22
C ASP A 7 -2.71 19.32 -34.42
N LEU A 8 -2.55 19.33 -33.10
CA LEU A 8 -3.35 20.15 -32.20
C LEU A 8 -2.73 21.54 -32.16
N THR A 9 -3.52 22.55 -32.52
CA THR A 9 -3.16 23.94 -32.25
C THR A 9 -3.57 24.30 -30.84
N GLY A 10 -2.84 25.19 -30.16
CA GLY A 10 -3.16 25.53 -28.79
C GLY A 10 -2.38 26.72 -28.26
N GLU A 11 -2.79 27.20 -27.10
CA GLU A 11 -2.16 28.32 -26.38
C GLU A 11 -1.58 27.82 -25.06
N VAL A 12 -0.35 28.25 -24.74
CA VAL A 12 0.24 28.04 -23.42
C VAL A 12 -0.24 29.17 -22.52
N LEU A 13 -1.08 28.83 -21.54
CA LEU A 13 -1.70 29.81 -20.64
C LEU A 13 -0.79 30.15 -19.45
N ALA A 14 -0.01 29.18 -18.98
CA ALA A 14 0.95 29.37 -17.91
C ALA A 14 2.09 28.35 -18.03
N TYR A 15 3.28 28.72 -17.59
CA TYR A 15 4.43 27.84 -17.48
C TYR A 15 5.22 28.16 -16.21
N GLU A 16 5.38 27.18 -15.33
CA GLU A 16 6.11 27.32 -14.06
C GLU A 16 6.87 26.04 -13.69
N ALA A 17 7.91 26.19 -12.87
CA ALA A 17 8.62 25.06 -12.31
C ALA A 17 7.87 24.51 -11.09
N ILE A 18 7.46 23.25 -11.14
CA ILE A 18 6.81 22.53 -10.04
C ILE A 18 7.74 21.38 -9.65
N HIS A 19 8.28 21.42 -8.44
CA HIS A 19 9.21 20.41 -7.90
C HIS A 19 10.44 20.11 -8.80
N GLY A 20 10.99 21.14 -9.45
CA GLY A 20 12.19 21.00 -10.29
C GLY A 20 11.91 20.50 -11.70
N ALA A 21 10.64 20.21 -12.05
CA ALA A 21 10.20 19.92 -13.40
C ALA A 21 9.41 21.11 -13.98
N GLY A 22 9.58 21.39 -15.26
CA GLY A 22 8.77 22.40 -15.95
C GLY A 22 7.35 21.90 -16.20
N CYS A 23 6.35 22.63 -15.73
CA CYS A 23 4.93 22.35 -15.97
C CYS A 23 4.30 23.49 -16.78
N ALA A 24 3.38 23.14 -17.68
CA ALA A 24 2.61 24.09 -18.46
C ALA A 24 1.12 23.78 -18.38
N VAL A 25 0.28 24.82 -18.33
CA VAL A 25 -1.15 24.71 -18.58
C VAL A 25 -1.38 25.11 -20.03
N VAL A 26 -1.88 24.18 -20.84
CA VAL A 26 -2.14 24.41 -22.26
C VAL A 26 -3.63 24.23 -22.58
N HIS A 27 -4.15 25.11 -23.42
CA HIS A 27 -5.47 24.94 -24.03
C HIS A 27 -5.28 24.44 -25.46
N LEU A 28 -5.74 23.23 -25.74
CA LEU A 28 -5.67 22.62 -27.05
C LEU A 28 -7.00 22.81 -27.77
N ASN A 29 -6.95 23.39 -28.97
CA ASN A 29 -8.09 23.51 -29.87
C ASN A 29 -8.07 22.31 -30.84
N PRO A 30 -8.98 21.34 -30.69
CA PRO A 30 -9.15 20.32 -31.72
C PRO A 30 -9.66 21.02 -32.98
N THR A 31 -8.90 20.92 -34.08
CA THR A 31 -9.36 21.47 -35.37
C THR A 31 -10.66 20.76 -35.81
N PRO A 32 -11.59 21.44 -36.50
CA PRO A 32 -12.87 20.84 -36.93
C PRO A 32 -12.74 19.65 -37.89
N SER A 33 -11.55 19.40 -38.44
CA SER A 33 -11.25 18.29 -39.35
C SER A 33 -10.61 17.07 -38.67
N GLY A 34 -10.58 17.01 -37.34
CA GLY A 34 -10.10 15.83 -36.62
C GLY A 34 -11.11 14.69 -36.68
N ALA A 35 -11.00 13.80 -37.67
CA ALA A 35 -11.64 12.48 -37.62
C ALA A 35 -10.73 11.55 -36.79
N GLY A 36 -11.20 11.13 -35.62
CA GLY A 36 -10.56 10.06 -34.87
C GLY A 36 -11.02 8.72 -35.43
N ASP A 37 -10.14 7.98 -36.09
CA ASP A 37 -10.41 6.67 -36.68
C ASP A 37 -9.68 5.52 -35.98
N LYS A 38 -9.26 5.72 -34.72
CA LYS A 38 -8.65 4.66 -33.91
C LYS A 38 -9.40 4.46 -32.59
N GLU A 39 -9.99 3.28 -32.46
CA GLU A 39 -10.25 2.64 -31.18
C GLU A 39 -8.89 2.23 -30.57
N TYR A 40 -8.81 2.14 -29.25
CA TYR A 40 -7.67 1.51 -28.58
C TYR A 40 -7.84 -0.01 -28.73
N ASP A 41 -7.50 -0.56 -29.90
CA ASP A 41 -7.29 -1.98 -30.07
C ASP A 41 -5.90 -2.37 -29.55
N GLU A 42 -5.89 -3.37 -28.67
CA GLU A 42 -4.74 -3.88 -27.93
C GLU A 42 -3.73 -4.62 -28.82
N ASP A 43 -3.12 -3.94 -29.80
CA ASP A 43 -2.06 -4.54 -30.61
C ASP A 43 -0.64 -4.23 -30.10
N GLU A 44 0.26 -5.19 -30.37
CA GLU A 44 1.54 -5.45 -29.69
C GLU A 44 2.47 -4.23 -29.48
N VAL A 45 3.00 -4.13 -28.26
CA VAL A 45 3.95 -3.09 -27.84
C VAL A 45 5.29 -3.27 -28.57
N GLU A 46 5.71 -2.28 -29.35
CA GLU A 46 7.07 -2.23 -29.89
C GLU A 46 8.11 -2.16 -28.76
N VAL A 47 8.98 -3.17 -28.66
CA VAL A 47 10.11 -3.16 -27.72
C VAL A 47 11.17 -2.18 -28.23
N PHE A 48 11.22 -0.99 -27.61
CA PHE A 48 12.25 0.00 -27.90
C PHE A 48 13.59 -0.40 -27.23
N SER A 49 14.64 -0.59 -28.02
CA SER A 49 16.01 -0.88 -27.56
C SER A 49 16.98 0.24 -27.95
N GLY A 50 16.73 1.46 -27.46
CA GLY A 50 17.65 2.58 -27.63
C GLY A 50 18.97 2.39 -26.86
N GLU A 51 20.06 2.98 -27.38
CA GLU A 51 21.41 2.93 -26.79
C GLU A 51 21.45 3.55 -25.38
N ARG A 52 21.89 2.75 -24.39
CA ARG A 52 22.04 3.14 -22.97
C ARG A 52 23.33 3.94 -22.69
N GLY A 53 23.61 4.98 -23.47
CA GLY A 53 24.84 5.78 -23.40
C GLY A 53 24.73 7.12 -22.66
N VAL A 54 23.88 7.25 -21.63
CA VAL A 54 23.56 8.56 -21.00
C VAL A 54 24.56 8.99 -19.90
N LEU A 55 25.63 8.23 -19.63
CA LEU A 55 26.50 8.47 -18.46
C LEU A 55 27.96 8.87 -18.77
N ASP A 56 28.35 9.08 -20.04
CA ASP A 56 29.77 9.28 -20.37
C ASP A 56 30.28 10.73 -20.24
N ASN A 57 29.46 11.67 -19.75
CA ASN A 57 29.91 13.04 -19.47
C ASN A 57 29.97 13.32 -17.97
N ILE A 58 30.92 12.69 -17.27
CA ILE A 58 31.29 13.08 -15.91
C ILE A 58 32.28 14.26 -16.01
N VAL A 59 31.77 15.48 -15.78
CA VAL A 59 32.61 16.61 -15.39
C VAL A 59 32.90 16.46 -13.90
N SER A 60 34.17 16.32 -13.54
CA SER A 60 34.62 16.21 -12.15
C SER A 60 34.34 17.52 -11.40
N ILE A 61 33.32 17.49 -10.54
CA ILE A 61 33.05 18.53 -9.54
C ILE A 61 33.74 18.09 -8.24
N GLU A 62 34.61 18.94 -7.70
CA GLU A 62 35.32 18.70 -6.44
C GLU A 62 34.32 18.57 -5.29
N ALA A 63 34.50 17.52 -4.49
CA ALA A 63 33.60 17.15 -3.41
C ALA A 63 33.67 18.12 -2.23
N GLU A 64 32.64 18.94 -2.05
CA GLU A 64 32.31 19.48 -0.72
C GLU A 64 31.75 18.35 0.16
N LYS A 65 32.22 18.30 1.41
CA LYS A 65 31.87 17.25 2.39
C LYS A 65 30.39 17.31 2.78
N THR A 66 29.62 16.36 2.29
CA THR A 66 28.24 16.07 2.73
C THR A 66 28.25 15.32 4.09
N PRO A 67 27.28 15.54 4.99
CA PRO A 67 27.24 14.88 6.29
C PRO A 67 27.00 13.38 6.13
N THR A 68 27.69 12.57 6.94
CA THR A 68 27.52 11.12 7.01
C THR A 68 26.16 10.76 7.61
N ALA A 69 25.11 10.69 6.78
CA ALA A 69 24.00 9.79 7.03
C ALA A 69 24.43 8.40 6.54
N SER A 70 24.24 7.36 7.34
CA SER A 70 24.53 5.99 6.96
C SER A 70 23.77 5.63 5.68
N ASP A 71 24.49 5.30 4.61
CA ASP A 71 23.97 4.95 3.28
C ASP A 71 23.33 3.54 3.25
N SER A 72 23.28 2.85 4.38
CA SER A 72 22.51 1.64 4.56
C SER A 72 21.10 2.01 5.01
N GLY A 73 20.07 1.59 4.26
CA GLY A 73 18.67 1.66 4.68
C GLY A 73 18.41 0.95 6.03
N PRO A 74 17.16 0.93 6.51
CA PRO A 74 16.84 0.30 7.80
C PRO A 74 17.17 -1.20 7.80
N GLU A 75 17.48 -1.74 8.98
CA GLU A 75 17.65 -3.18 9.19
C GLU A 75 16.42 -3.96 8.70
N LEU A 76 16.66 -5.08 8.02
CA LEU A 76 15.63 -5.77 7.20
C LEU A 76 14.37 -6.18 7.99
N TRP A 77 14.53 -6.47 9.29
CA TRP A 77 13.47 -7.05 10.13
C TRP A 77 13.05 -6.18 11.30
N ASP A 78 13.69 -5.02 11.47
CA ASP A 78 13.39 -4.14 12.61
C ASP A 78 12.43 -3.02 12.21
N PRO A 79 11.39 -2.75 13.03
CA PRO A 79 10.47 -1.65 12.77
C PRO A 79 11.20 -0.32 12.63
N THR A 80 10.78 0.50 11.67
CA THR A 80 11.41 1.81 11.45
C THR A 80 10.90 2.84 12.44
N ASN A 81 11.74 3.82 12.76
CA ASN A 81 11.46 4.89 13.72
C ASN A 81 11.52 6.28 13.07
N ALA A 82 11.03 6.38 11.82
CA ALA A 82 10.94 7.66 11.11
C ALA A 82 9.90 8.59 11.77
N GLU A 83 9.96 9.89 11.48
CA GLU A 83 8.98 10.86 11.99
C GLU A 83 7.53 10.42 11.69
N GLY A 84 6.69 10.48 12.73
CA GLY A 84 5.29 10.03 12.68
C GLY A 84 5.10 8.52 12.80
N SER A 85 6.15 7.70 12.93
CA SER A 85 5.99 6.26 13.15
C SER A 85 5.39 5.96 14.52
N VAL A 86 4.50 4.98 14.56
CA VAL A 86 3.93 4.40 15.77
C VAL A 86 4.33 2.94 15.81
N ASN A 87 5.02 2.54 16.88
CA ASN A 87 5.44 1.18 17.17
C ASN A 87 4.91 0.80 18.56
N THR A 88 4.35 -0.40 18.70
CA THR A 88 3.83 -0.90 19.97
C THR A 88 4.25 -2.33 20.24
N ASP A 89 4.52 -2.67 21.50
CA ASP A 89 4.74 -4.04 21.95
C ASP A 89 3.41 -4.79 22.21
N ALA A 90 2.28 -4.07 22.23
CA ALA A 90 0.95 -4.64 22.45
C ALA A 90 0.39 -5.35 21.20
N ALA A 91 0.99 -5.12 20.04
CA ALA A 91 0.64 -5.77 18.77
C ALA A 91 1.81 -6.62 18.24
N PRO A 92 1.56 -7.60 17.35
CA PRO A 92 2.61 -8.44 16.78
C PRO A 92 3.68 -7.61 16.12
N LYS A 93 4.94 -8.03 16.26
CA LYS A 93 6.04 -7.37 15.56
C LYS A 93 5.83 -7.44 14.03
N PRO A 94 6.08 -6.33 13.32
CA PRO A 94 6.17 -6.30 11.86
C PRO A 94 7.06 -7.43 11.31
N VAL A 95 6.70 -7.96 10.13
CA VAL A 95 7.51 -8.96 9.40
C VAL A 95 8.36 -8.28 8.34
N GLY A 96 9.06 -7.21 8.75
CA GLY A 96 9.91 -6.42 7.87
C GLY A 96 10.16 -5.02 8.43
N ALA A 97 10.95 -4.25 7.70
CA ALA A 97 11.37 -2.91 8.06
C ALA A 97 10.27 -1.84 7.87
N TYR A 98 9.20 -1.91 8.66
CA TYR A 98 8.08 -0.96 8.63
C TYR A 98 7.45 -0.81 10.02
N PRO A 99 6.83 0.34 10.34
CA PRO A 99 6.19 0.57 11.64
C PRO A 99 4.78 -0.03 11.68
N HIS A 100 4.18 -0.17 12.86
CA HIS A 100 2.78 -0.60 12.97
C HIS A 100 1.82 0.40 12.31
N ALA A 101 2.07 1.69 12.51
CA ALA A 101 1.36 2.76 11.82
C ALA A 101 2.27 3.96 11.56
N ARG A 102 1.80 4.85 10.68
CA ARG A 102 2.40 6.16 10.47
C ARG A 102 1.32 7.24 10.55
N ARG A 103 1.57 8.25 11.37
CA ARG A 103 0.76 9.46 11.48
C ARG A 103 1.18 10.50 10.45
N VAL A 104 0.21 11.08 9.76
CA VAL A 104 0.38 12.23 8.85
C VAL A 104 -0.76 13.21 9.12
N GLY A 105 -0.46 14.33 9.77
CA GLY A 105 -1.48 15.24 10.28
C GLY A 105 -2.43 14.54 11.26
N ASP A 106 -3.72 14.55 10.93
CA ASP A 106 -4.78 13.92 11.73
C ASP A 106 -5.16 12.50 11.22
N LEU A 107 -4.40 11.96 10.28
CA LEU A 107 -4.61 10.62 9.74
C LEU A 107 -3.56 9.63 10.25
N LEU A 108 -4.01 8.39 10.45
CA LEU A 108 -3.20 7.22 10.74
C LEU A 108 -3.30 6.24 9.59
N TYR A 109 -2.14 5.83 9.08
CA TYR A 109 -1.99 4.76 8.10
C TYR A 109 -1.39 3.56 8.81
N LEU A 110 -2.19 2.55 9.09
CA LEU A 110 -1.68 1.31 9.66
C LEU A 110 -1.02 0.49 8.56
N SER A 111 -0.01 -0.30 8.91
CA SER A 111 0.53 -1.35 8.04
C SER A 111 -0.47 -2.51 7.92
N GLY A 112 -0.14 -3.54 7.13
CA GLY A 112 -0.95 -4.76 7.09
C GLY A 112 -0.99 -5.43 8.47
N VAL A 113 -2.20 -5.62 9.01
CA VAL A 113 -2.42 -6.21 10.34
C VAL A 113 -2.99 -7.61 10.18
N GLY A 114 -2.26 -8.60 10.69
CA GLY A 114 -2.67 -10.01 10.73
C GLY A 114 -3.11 -10.47 12.14
N PRO A 115 -3.58 -11.72 12.27
CA PRO A 115 -4.18 -12.27 13.50
C PRO A 115 -3.17 -12.75 14.55
N ARG A 116 -1.86 -12.67 14.26
CA ARG A 116 -0.83 -13.17 15.18
C ARG A 116 -0.98 -12.53 16.56
N GLN A 117 -0.55 -13.22 17.60
CA GLN A 117 -0.52 -12.67 18.96
C GLN A 117 0.84 -12.03 19.26
N PRO A 118 0.87 -10.88 19.96
CA PRO A 118 2.12 -10.28 20.41
C PRO A 118 2.92 -11.25 21.28
N GLY A 119 4.25 -11.15 21.23
CA GLY A 119 5.19 -11.99 21.98
C GLY A 119 5.33 -13.44 21.50
N THR A 120 4.23 -14.11 21.15
CA THR A 120 4.24 -15.55 20.80
C THR A 120 4.16 -15.83 19.30
N ASN A 121 3.63 -14.90 18.51
CA ASN A 121 3.24 -15.11 17.11
C ASN A 121 2.23 -16.24 16.88
N ALA A 122 1.56 -16.73 17.92
CA ALA A 122 0.48 -17.70 17.78
C ALA A 122 -0.66 -17.13 16.94
N ILE A 123 -1.32 -17.98 16.15
CA ILE A 123 -2.45 -17.59 15.28
C ILE A 123 -3.73 -18.17 15.91
N PRO A 124 -4.59 -17.35 16.54
CA PRO A 124 -5.90 -17.78 17.00
C PRO A 124 -6.70 -18.36 15.84
N GLY A 125 -7.38 -19.48 16.05
CA GLY A 125 -8.01 -20.23 14.97
C GLY A 125 -7.07 -21.11 14.15
N GLY A 126 -5.76 -21.09 14.41
CA GLY A 126 -4.78 -21.97 13.78
C GLY A 126 -4.24 -21.46 12.43
N PRO A 127 -3.03 -21.90 12.02
CA PRO A 127 -2.46 -21.55 10.73
C PRO A 127 -3.16 -22.26 9.58
N ILE A 128 -3.14 -21.66 8.37
CA ILE A 128 -3.79 -22.25 7.18
C ILE A 128 -3.05 -23.46 6.60
N HIS A 129 -1.77 -23.61 6.94
CA HIS A 129 -0.93 -24.73 6.56
C HIS A 129 0.18 -24.96 7.60
N ASP A 130 0.76 -26.17 7.61
CA ASP A 130 1.91 -26.49 8.46
C ASP A 130 3.23 -25.98 7.86
N GLY A 131 4.35 -26.30 8.51
CA GLY A 131 5.69 -25.92 8.05
C GLY A 131 6.14 -26.60 6.74
N GLU A 132 5.45 -27.65 6.31
CA GLU A 132 5.68 -28.34 5.04
C GLU A 132 4.75 -27.84 3.92
N GLY A 133 3.86 -26.89 4.24
CA GLY A 133 2.90 -26.30 3.31
C GLY A 133 1.64 -27.13 3.12
N LYS A 134 1.42 -28.17 3.93
CA LYS A 134 0.18 -28.95 3.89
C LYS A 134 -0.95 -28.16 4.54
N SER A 135 -2.06 -28.02 3.83
CA SER A 135 -3.25 -27.31 4.34
C SER A 135 -3.73 -27.90 5.66
N LEU A 136 -4.09 -27.01 6.58
CA LEU A 136 -4.67 -27.31 7.88
C LEU A 136 -6.08 -26.72 7.94
N ASP A 137 -6.91 -27.25 8.84
CA ASP A 137 -8.18 -26.59 9.16
C ASP A 137 -7.91 -25.39 10.08
N TYR A 138 -8.68 -24.32 9.87
CA TYR A 138 -8.54 -23.08 10.63
C TYR A 138 -9.88 -22.34 10.78
N ASP A 139 -9.98 -21.54 11.83
CA ASP A 139 -11.16 -20.72 12.12
C ASP A 139 -10.95 -19.26 11.67
N ILE A 140 -11.61 -18.88 10.57
CA ILE A 140 -11.59 -17.52 10.04
C ILE A 140 -12.15 -16.50 11.05
N LYS A 141 -13.15 -16.86 11.86
CA LYS A 141 -13.76 -15.92 12.80
C LYS A 141 -12.77 -15.56 13.90
N ALA A 142 -12.12 -16.58 14.47
CA ALA A 142 -11.09 -16.38 15.48
C ALA A 142 -9.93 -15.53 14.95
N GLN A 143 -9.48 -15.77 13.70
CA GLN A 143 -8.47 -14.92 13.08
C GLN A 143 -8.98 -13.49 12.85
N THR A 144 -10.20 -13.32 12.34
CA THR A 144 -10.77 -11.98 12.07
C THR A 144 -10.90 -11.16 13.36
N HIS A 145 -11.36 -11.77 14.46
CA HIS A 145 -11.37 -11.13 15.78
C HIS A 145 -9.97 -10.70 16.20
N ALA A 146 -8.98 -11.58 16.06
CA ALA A 146 -7.61 -11.27 16.44
C ALA A 146 -6.99 -10.13 15.61
N VAL A 147 -7.32 -10.03 14.31
CA VAL A 147 -6.92 -8.88 13.47
C VAL A 147 -7.51 -7.58 14.02
N ILE A 148 -8.81 -7.56 14.33
CA ILE A 148 -9.50 -6.37 14.84
C ILE A 148 -8.95 -5.96 16.21
N ASP A 149 -8.68 -6.91 17.10
CA ASP A 149 -8.06 -6.64 18.40
C ASP A 149 -6.67 -6.01 18.24
N ASN A 150 -5.87 -6.52 17.30
CA ASN A 150 -4.55 -5.95 17.00
C ASN A 150 -4.66 -4.53 16.43
N ILE A 151 -5.64 -4.28 15.54
CA ILE A 151 -5.93 -2.93 15.02
C ILE A 151 -6.27 -1.99 16.17
N SER A 152 -7.16 -2.39 17.08
CA SER A 152 -7.53 -1.57 18.24
C SER A 152 -6.32 -1.21 19.09
N ARG A 153 -5.44 -2.17 19.40
CA ARG A 153 -4.21 -1.90 20.19
C ARG A 153 -3.26 -0.93 19.50
N ILE A 154 -3.10 -1.05 18.18
CA ILE A 154 -2.26 -0.12 17.40
C ILE A 154 -2.87 1.29 17.40
N LEU A 155 -4.19 1.39 17.24
CA LEU A 155 -4.90 2.67 17.27
C LEU A 155 -4.81 3.32 18.65
N GLU A 156 -4.98 2.56 19.73
CA GLU A 156 -4.84 3.03 21.11
C GLU A 156 -3.43 3.58 21.38
N GLU A 157 -2.37 2.88 20.94
CA GLU A 157 -0.99 3.38 21.04
C GLU A 157 -0.83 4.70 20.27
N ALA A 158 -1.49 4.82 19.12
CA ALA A 158 -1.45 6.03 18.29
C ALA A 158 -2.31 7.18 18.84
N GLY A 159 -2.98 7.01 19.98
CA GLY A 159 -3.90 7.99 20.56
C GLY A 159 -5.26 8.08 19.88
N SER A 160 -5.68 7.02 19.20
CA SER A 160 -6.97 6.88 18.51
C SER A 160 -7.77 5.69 19.05
N SER A 161 -8.81 5.25 18.35
CA SER A 161 -9.67 4.12 18.71
C SER A 161 -10.30 3.49 17.48
N ILE A 162 -10.90 2.30 17.63
CA ILE A 162 -11.59 1.59 16.55
C ILE A 162 -12.74 2.40 15.94
N ASP A 163 -13.37 3.29 16.72
CA ASP A 163 -14.48 4.15 16.28
C ASP A 163 -14.03 5.23 15.28
N ASN A 164 -12.72 5.46 15.16
CA ASN A 164 -12.12 6.42 14.26
C ASN A 164 -11.64 5.80 12.93
N VAL A 165 -11.90 4.52 12.70
CA VAL A 165 -11.55 3.85 11.43
C VAL A 165 -12.41 4.41 10.29
N LEU A 166 -11.75 4.77 9.19
CA LEU A 166 -12.37 5.40 8.02
C LEU A 166 -12.49 4.42 6.85
N ASP A 167 -11.41 3.67 6.56
CA ASP A 167 -11.33 2.74 5.44
C ASP A 167 -10.58 1.46 5.83
N VAL A 168 -11.08 0.34 5.33
CA VAL A 168 -10.45 -0.98 5.51
C VAL A 168 -10.34 -1.71 4.17
N THR A 169 -9.13 -2.09 3.81
CA THR A 169 -8.88 -3.06 2.73
C THR A 169 -8.53 -4.40 3.35
N SER A 170 -9.39 -5.39 3.14
CA SER A 170 -9.25 -6.74 3.69
C SER A 170 -8.80 -7.74 2.63
N PHE A 171 -7.89 -8.62 3.00
CA PHE A 171 -7.34 -9.66 2.14
C PHE A 171 -7.69 -11.03 2.71
N LEU A 172 -8.31 -11.90 1.90
CA LEU A 172 -8.65 -13.28 2.27
C LEU A 172 -7.93 -14.26 1.33
N ILE A 173 -7.40 -15.35 1.90
CA ILE A 173 -6.77 -16.43 1.11
C ILE A 173 -7.80 -17.32 0.42
N ASP A 174 -8.92 -17.62 1.08
CA ASP A 174 -9.99 -18.47 0.55
C ASP A 174 -11.34 -17.74 0.63
N MET A 175 -11.62 -16.91 -0.37
CA MET A 175 -12.84 -16.08 -0.41
C MET A 175 -14.12 -16.91 -0.31
N ASP A 176 -14.20 -18.02 -1.05
CA ASP A 176 -15.43 -18.81 -1.13
C ASP A 176 -15.75 -19.48 0.21
N ARG A 177 -14.73 -19.95 0.92
CA ARG A 177 -14.87 -20.56 2.25
C ARG A 177 -15.12 -19.52 3.35
N ASP A 178 -14.36 -18.43 3.33
CA ASP A 178 -14.15 -17.59 4.51
C ASP A 178 -15.06 -16.37 4.56
N PHE A 179 -15.54 -15.88 3.42
CA PHE A 179 -16.24 -14.60 3.33
C PHE A 179 -17.47 -14.52 4.25
N LYS A 180 -18.19 -15.63 4.43
CA LYS A 180 -19.34 -15.66 5.34
C LYS A 180 -18.91 -15.46 6.80
N GLY A 181 -17.94 -16.23 7.28
CA GLY A 181 -17.46 -16.14 8.66
C GLY A 181 -16.81 -14.79 8.95
N TYR A 182 -16.03 -14.28 7.99
CA TYR A 182 -15.48 -12.92 8.03
C TYR A 182 -16.58 -11.84 8.18
N ASN A 183 -17.66 -11.92 7.39
CA ASN A 183 -18.74 -10.93 7.45
C ASN A 183 -19.54 -10.97 8.77
N GLU A 184 -19.68 -12.13 9.38
CA GLU A 184 -20.33 -12.27 10.69
C GLU A 184 -19.55 -11.48 11.76
N VAL A 185 -18.22 -11.68 11.84
CA VAL A 185 -17.36 -10.92 12.75
C VAL A 185 -17.34 -9.43 12.40
N TRP A 186 -17.27 -9.11 11.11
CA TRP A 186 -17.33 -7.71 10.64
C TRP A 186 -18.59 -7.02 11.16
N ALA A 187 -19.77 -7.61 11.00
CA ALA A 187 -21.04 -7.01 11.42
C ALA A 187 -21.09 -6.75 12.94
N GLU A 188 -20.48 -7.61 13.74
CA GLU A 188 -20.43 -7.47 15.20
C GLU A 188 -19.44 -6.39 15.68
N THR A 189 -18.45 -6.04 14.85
CA THR A 189 -17.32 -5.18 15.19
C THR A 189 -17.32 -3.90 14.34
N LEU A 190 -16.47 -3.82 13.30
CA LEU A 190 -16.31 -2.67 12.41
C LEU A 190 -17.60 -2.26 11.70
N GLY A 191 -18.54 -3.18 11.50
CA GLY A 191 -19.87 -2.90 10.96
C GLY A 191 -20.68 -1.90 11.77
N LYS A 192 -20.41 -1.78 13.08
CA LYS A 192 -21.03 -0.75 13.95
C LYS A 192 -20.40 0.63 13.77
N VAL A 193 -19.11 0.67 13.42
CA VAL A 193 -18.36 1.90 13.14
C VAL A 193 -18.72 2.42 11.73
N GLY A 194 -18.90 1.50 10.78
CA GLY A 194 -19.29 1.80 9.40
C GLY A 194 -18.20 2.40 8.52
N PRO A 195 -16.93 1.94 8.56
CA PRO A 195 -15.91 2.41 7.62
C PRO A 195 -16.21 1.91 6.19
N THR A 196 -15.65 2.58 5.20
CA THR A 196 -15.61 2.03 3.84
C THR A 196 -14.80 0.75 3.82
N ARG A 197 -15.15 -0.17 2.91
CA ARG A 197 -14.54 -1.49 2.86
C ARG A 197 -14.30 -1.96 1.44
N THR A 198 -13.10 -2.46 1.19
CA THR A 198 -12.76 -3.31 0.04
C THR A 198 -12.34 -4.69 0.54
N THR A 199 -12.76 -5.77 -0.13
CA THR A 199 -12.34 -7.14 0.23
C THR A 199 -11.87 -7.89 -1.01
N LEU A 200 -10.67 -8.44 -0.95
CA LEU A 200 -9.96 -9.04 -2.06
C LEU A 200 -9.62 -10.50 -1.76
N ALA A 201 -9.76 -11.36 -2.77
CA ALA A 201 -9.18 -12.69 -2.75
C ALA A 201 -7.72 -12.59 -3.21
N ILE A 202 -6.79 -13.18 -2.47
CA ILE A 202 -5.37 -13.19 -2.79
C ILE A 202 -4.78 -14.58 -2.63
N ARG A 203 -3.64 -14.83 -3.30
CA ARG A 203 -3.02 -16.16 -3.32
C ARG A 203 -2.32 -16.53 -2.00
N ALA A 204 -1.68 -15.56 -1.34
CA ALA A 204 -0.83 -15.83 -0.17
C ALA A 204 -0.60 -14.55 0.66
N LEU A 205 -0.40 -14.73 1.97
CA LEU A 205 0.02 -13.71 2.93
C LEU A 205 1.43 -14.03 3.45
N PRO A 206 2.16 -13.08 4.06
CA PRO A 206 3.55 -13.27 4.49
C PRO A 206 3.77 -14.35 5.57
N THR A 207 2.69 -14.77 6.24
CA THR A 207 2.68 -15.82 7.28
C THR A 207 1.48 -16.74 7.02
N PRO A 208 1.36 -17.92 7.66
CA PRO A 208 0.27 -18.87 7.36
C PRO A 208 -1.07 -18.44 7.98
N ILE A 209 -1.51 -17.22 7.69
CA ILE A 209 -2.75 -16.58 8.15
C ILE A 209 -3.75 -16.52 6.99
N ALA A 210 -5.04 -16.49 7.31
CA ALA A 210 -6.13 -16.48 6.35
C ALA A 210 -6.61 -15.06 6.01
N VAL A 211 -6.39 -14.10 6.91
CA VAL A 211 -6.89 -12.73 6.80
C VAL A 211 -5.84 -11.70 7.23
N GLU A 212 -5.73 -10.63 6.45
CA GLU A 212 -4.96 -9.42 6.78
C GLU A 212 -5.80 -8.18 6.45
N MET A 213 -5.67 -7.11 7.22
CA MET A 213 -6.35 -5.84 6.97
C MET A 213 -5.38 -4.66 6.92
N LYS A 214 -5.58 -3.79 5.95
CA LYS A 214 -4.96 -2.46 5.84
C LYS A 214 -5.98 -1.41 6.26
N VAL A 215 -5.60 -0.52 7.17
CA VAL A 215 -6.53 0.42 7.81
C VAL A 215 -6.06 1.86 7.67
N ILE A 216 -7.01 2.76 7.39
CA ILE A 216 -6.85 4.20 7.54
C ILE A 216 -7.82 4.67 8.62
N ALA A 217 -7.32 5.44 9.58
CA ALA A 217 -8.11 6.01 10.67
C ALA A 217 -7.76 7.50 10.86
N LYS A 218 -8.60 8.22 11.61
CA LYS A 218 -8.24 9.54 12.15
C LYS A 218 -7.69 9.43 13.57
N VAL A 219 -6.98 10.45 14.04
CA VAL A 219 -6.66 10.64 15.48
C VAL A 219 -7.80 11.41 16.14
#